data_AF-B4NCE8-F1
#
_entry.id   AF-B4NCE8-F1
#
_cell.length_a   1.000
_cell.length_b   1.000
_cell.length_c   1.000
_cell.angle_alpha   90.00
_cell.angle_beta   90.00
_cell.angle_gamma   90.00
#
_symmetry.space_group_name_H-M   'P 1'
#
loop_
_entity.id
_entity.type
_entity.pdbx_description
1 polymer ?
#
loop_
_entity_poly.entity_id
_entity_poly.type
_entity_poly.pdbx_seq_one_letter_code
_entity_poly.pdbx_strand_id
1 'polypeptide(L)'
;MCLVITVALGQPMPNPLEAQVQSVVDDMTQVGKNAGDQLVHQYEEIIVEPQQQLEEAVEQIEARRESNPECVAAQDEQLALVLDAAHDELHSCGVVAAHTSAEIASDVNQATQQLVYGGYNLGRTYQKCQAYKNTVLKQSCMAKFYIQGSVYLINARYSIKTIKKSTNERIPAVFSDGNACTHQASEEAILAIDEINRSIDACVAKA
;
A
#
# COMPACT_ATOMS: atom_id res chain seq x y z
N MET A 1 2.67 -17.37 -0.61
CA MET A 1 3.59 -17.95 0.41
C MET A 1 4.26 -16.80 1.15
N CYS A 2 3.71 -16.38 2.30
CA CYS A 2 4.33 -15.36 3.14
C CYS A 2 5.42 -15.99 4.00
N LEU A 3 6.65 -15.47 3.89
CA LEU A 3 7.78 -15.89 4.70
C LEU A 3 7.62 -15.30 6.11
N VAL A 4 7.05 -16.07 7.03
CA VAL A 4 7.06 -15.74 8.46
C VAL A 4 8.48 -15.95 8.96
N ILE A 5 9.26 -14.88 9.05
CA ILE A 5 10.59 -14.93 9.67
C ILE A 5 10.37 -14.98 11.19
N THR A 6 10.37 -16.18 11.74
CA THR A 6 10.47 -16.42 13.19
C THR A 6 11.86 -16.00 13.65
N VAL A 7 11.96 -14.78 14.17
CA VAL A 7 13.20 -14.30 14.80
C VAL A 7 13.31 -14.99 16.17
N ALA A 8 14.15 -16.02 16.24
CA ALA A 8 14.49 -16.69 17.50
C ALA A 8 15.28 -15.72 18.40
N LEU A 9 14.61 -15.15 19.41
CA LEU A 9 15.23 -14.31 20.43
C LEU A 9 16.06 -15.18 21.40
N GLY A 10 17.37 -15.16 21.22
CA GLY A 10 18.33 -15.79 22.11
C GLY A 10 18.77 -14.87 23.26
N GLN A 11 18.41 -15.27 24.48
CA GLN A 11 18.95 -14.90 25.82
C GLN A 11 18.76 -13.46 26.35
N PRO A 12 18.49 -13.31 27.66
CA PRO A 12 17.92 -12.10 28.25
C PRO A 12 18.93 -10.96 28.27
N MET A 13 18.50 -9.78 27.82
CA MET A 13 19.24 -8.53 27.90
C MET A 13 18.89 -7.81 29.22
N PRO A 14 19.67 -6.81 29.67
CA PRO A 14 19.36 -6.07 30.88
C PRO A 14 18.08 -5.22 30.72
N ASN A 15 17.28 -5.24 31.79
CA ASN A 15 15.83 -4.99 31.88
C ASN A 15 15.20 -3.71 31.24
N PRO A 16 15.90 -2.60 30.95
CA PRO A 16 15.27 -1.43 30.30
C PRO A 16 15.57 -1.25 28.80
N LEU A 17 16.65 -1.85 28.28
CA LEU A 17 16.98 -1.75 26.84
C LEU A 17 16.15 -2.75 26.03
N GLU A 18 15.95 -3.96 26.58
CA GLU A 18 15.14 -5.01 25.96
C GLU A 18 13.69 -4.57 25.75
N ALA A 19 13.07 -3.99 26.78
CA ALA A 19 11.71 -3.46 26.69
C ALA A 19 11.58 -2.35 25.62
N GLN A 20 12.60 -1.50 25.48
CA GLN A 20 12.60 -0.44 24.47
C GLN A 20 12.80 -0.98 23.05
N VAL A 21 13.67 -1.99 22.88
CA VAL A 21 13.86 -2.65 21.59
C VAL A 21 12.60 -3.41 21.19
N GLN A 22 11.97 -4.14 22.12
CA GLN A 22 10.73 -4.86 21.89
C GLN A 22 9.60 -3.89 21.51
N SER A 23 9.42 -2.80 22.26
CA SER A 23 8.43 -1.77 21.93
C SER A 23 8.64 -1.16 20.55
N VAL A 24 9.88 -0.94 20.12
CA VAL A 24 10.20 -0.45 18.76
C VAL A 24 9.83 -1.48 17.69
N VAL A 25 10.10 -2.76 17.94
CA VAL A 25 9.77 -3.86 17.02
C VAL A 25 8.25 -4.04 16.91
N ASP A 26 7.53 -3.97 18.03
CA ASP A 26 6.07 -4.08 18.08
C ASP A 26 5.42 -2.89 17.35
N ASP A 27 5.87 -1.66 17.63
CA ASP A 27 5.41 -0.44 16.95
C ASP A 27 5.59 -0.54 15.43
N MET A 28 6.69 -1.13 14.98
CA MET A 28 6.94 -1.28 13.55
C MET A 28 6.20 -2.41 12.89
N THR A 29 6.01 -3.50 13.61
CA THR A 29 5.13 -4.56 13.15
C THR A 29 3.73 -4.01 12.95
N GLN A 30 3.25 -3.20 13.90
CA GLN A 30 1.94 -2.58 13.80
C GLN A 30 1.87 -1.54 12.67
N VAL A 31 2.87 -0.65 12.56
CA VAL A 31 2.89 0.37 11.51
C VAL A 31 3.01 -0.25 10.13
N GLY A 32 3.85 -1.28 9.95
CA GLY A 32 3.98 -1.99 8.68
C GLY A 32 2.70 -2.72 8.29
N LYS A 33 2.02 -3.38 9.24
CA LYS A 33 0.71 -4.01 9.00
C LYS A 33 -0.35 -2.98 8.61
N ASN A 34 -0.50 -1.91 9.40
CA ASN A 34 -1.48 -0.87 9.12
C ASN A 34 -1.24 -0.21 7.76
N ALA A 35 0.03 0.07 7.40
CA ALA A 35 0.36 0.60 6.09
C ALA A 35 0.00 -0.39 4.97
N GLY A 36 0.29 -1.69 5.15
CA GLY A 36 -0.11 -2.73 4.20
C GLY A 36 -1.62 -2.82 4.01
N ASP A 37 -2.37 -2.91 5.11
CA ASP A 37 -3.84 -3.00 5.07
C ASP A 37 -4.46 -1.75 4.42
N GLN A 38 -3.95 -0.55 4.73
CA GLN A 38 -4.41 0.68 4.10
C GLN A 38 -4.06 0.76 2.61
N LEU A 39 -2.90 0.25 2.19
CA LEU A 39 -2.53 0.22 0.77
C LEU A 39 -3.40 -0.77 -0.02
N VAL A 40 -3.75 -1.92 0.57
CA VAL A 40 -4.66 -2.88 -0.05
C VAL A 40 -6.07 -2.29 -0.18
N HIS A 41 -6.58 -1.67 0.89
CA HIS A 41 -7.89 -1.03 0.84
C HIS A 41 -7.95 0.13 -0.18
N GLN A 42 -6.89 0.94 -0.27
CA GLN A 42 -6.76 1.97 -1.31
C GLN A 42 -6.77 1.38 -2.72
N TYR A 43 -6.13 0.23 -2.93
CA TYR A 43 -6.16 -0.43 -4.24
C TYR A 43 -7.59 -0.87 -4.60
N GLU A 44 -8.33 -1.41 -3.63
CA GLU A 44 -9.73 -1.80 -3.85
C GLU A 44 -10.60 -0.60 -4.24
N GLU A 45 -10.57 0.49 -3.48
CA GLU A 45 -11.44 1.65 -3.74
C GLU A 45 -11.00 2.48 -4.96
N ILE A 46 -9.69 2.67 -5.19
CA ILE A 46 -9.23 3.55 -6.28
C ILE A 46 -9.24 2.83 -7.62
N ILE A 47 -8.95 1.53 -7.65
CA ILE A 47 -8.73 0.79 -8.91
C ILE A 47 -9.86 -0.20 -9.17
N VAL A 48 -10.21 -1.04 -8.19
CA VAL A 48 -11.14 -2.15 -8.41
C VAL A 48 -12.57 -1.66 -8.53
N GLU A 49 -13.03 -0.82 -7.60
CA GLU A 49 -14.42 -0.34 -7.59
C GLU A 49 -14.78 0.47 -8.86
N PRO A 50 -14.00 1.47 -9.31
CA PRO A 50 -14.34 2.24 -10.50
C PRO A 50 -14.32 1.41 -11.79
N GLN A 51 -13.45 0.38 -11.85
CA GLN A 51 -13.44 -0.58 -12.95
C GLN A 51 -14.69 -1.48 -12.93
N GLN A 52 -15.09 -1.99 -11.76
CA GLN A 52 -16.30 -2.79 -11.63
C GLN A 52 -17.56 -2.01 -12.01
N GLN A 53 -17.66 -0.75 -11.60
CA GLN A 53 -18.78 0.12 -12.00
C GLN A 53 -18.84 0.31 -13.52
N LEU A 54 -17.68 0.43 -14.18
CA LEU A 54 -17.60 0.52 -15.63
C LEU A 54 -17.96 -0.80 -16.31
N GLU A 55 -17.47 -1.93 -15.81
CA GLU A 55 -17.81 -3.28 -16.31
C GLU A 55 -19.31 -3.55 -16.20
N GLU A 56 -19.94 -3.25 -15.06
CA GLU A 56 -21.37 -3.40 -14.85
C GLU A 56 -22.19 -2.55 -15.85
N ALA A 57 -21.73 -1.34 -16.16
CA ALA A 57 -22.39 -0.47 -17.13
C ALA A 57 -22.29 -1.03 -18.57
N VAL A 58 -21.15 -1.64 -18.93
CA VAL A 58 -20.97 -2.32 -20.23
C VAL A 58 -21.80 -3.60 -20.31
N GLU A 59 -21.83 -4.40 -19.25
CA GLU A 59 -22.64 -5.61 -19.19
C GLU A 59 -24.13 -5.32 -19.42
N GLN A 60 -24.62 -4.16 -18.94
CA GLN A 60 -25.98 -3.71 -19.22
C GLN A 60 -26.24 -3.48 -20.72
N ILE A 61 -25.27 -2.94 -21.48
CA ILE A 61 -25.40 -2.81 -22.94
C ILE A 61 -25.34 -4.18 -23.61
N GLU A 62 -24.37 -5.03 -23.25
CA GLU A 62 -24.20 -6.34 -23.85
C GLU A 62 -25.40 -7.27 -23.60
N ALA A 63 -26.01 -7.21 -22.41
CA ALA A 63 -27.26 -7.94 -22.12
C ALA A 63 -28.39 -7.57 -23.09
N ARG A 64 -28.38 -6.35 -23.64
CA ARG A 64 -29.37 -5.91 -24.64
C ARG A 64 -29.07 -6.46 -26.02
N ARG A 65 -27.83 -6.88 -26.32
CA ARG A 65 -27.45 -7.45 -27.61
C ARG A 65 -28.23 -8.74 -27.91
N GLU A 66 -28.57 -9.52 -26.89
CA GLU A 66 -29.40 -10.72 -27.04
C GLU A 66 -30.79 -10.41 -27.59
N SER A 67 -31.37 -9.27 -27.20
CA SER A 67 -32.72 -8.87 -27.58
C SER A 67 -32.77 -7.95 -28.80
N ASN A 68 -31.74 -7.12 -29.01
CA ASN A 68 -31.72 -6.07 -30.03
C ASN A 68 -30.33 -5.94 -30.70
N PRO A 69 -29.85 -6.97 -31.41
CA PRO A 69 -28.47 -7.06 -31.88
C PRO A 69 -28.07 -5.95 -32.87
N GLU A 70 -28.98 -5.53 -33.76
CA GLU A 70 -28.69 -4.50 -34.76
C GLU A 70 -28.56 -3.09 -34.16
N CYS A 71 -29.41 -2.77 -33.17
CA CYS A 71 -29.37 -1.48 -32.50
C CYS A 71 -28.15 -1.35 -31.59
N VAL A 72 -27.73 -2.43 -30.92
CA VAL A 72 -26.49 -2.45 -30.13
C VAL A 72 -25.28 -2.36 -31.06
N ALA A 73 -25.23 -3.14 -32.14
CA ALA A 73 -24.12 -3.12 -33.09
C ALA A 73 -23.88 -1.74 -33.73
N ALA A 74 -24.95 -0.96 -33.94
CA ALA A 74 -24.86 0.41 -34.44
C ALA A 74 -24.17 1.38 -33.47
N GLN A 75 -24.04 1.03 -32.19
CA GLN A 75 -23.39 1.83 -31.16
C GLN A 75 -22.02 1.28 -30.74
N ASP A 76 -21.58 0.13 -31.27
CA ASP A 76 -20.32 -0.53 -30.87
C ASP A 76 -19.09 0.38 -31.03
N GLU A 77 -19.02 1.16 -32.11
CA GLU A 77 -17.90 2.10 -32.34
C GLU A 77 -17.89 3.24 -31.31
N GLN A 78 -19.08 3.76 -30.96
CA GLN A 78 -19.21 4.82 -29.96
C GLN A 78 -18.93 4.30 -28.55
N LEU A 79 -19.37 3.08 -28.22
CA LEU A 79 -19.05 2.39 -26.98
C LEU A 79 -17.53 2.16 -26.86
N ALA A 80 -16.89 1.69 -27.92
CA ALA A 80 -15.43 1.48 -27.93
C ALA A 80 -14.66 2.78 -27.65
N LEU A 81 -15.07 3.90 -28.24
CA LEU A 81 -14.45 5.21 -27.99
C LEU A 81 -14.59 5.68 -26.53
N VAL A 82 -15.76 5.46 -25.93
CA VAL A 82 -16.01 5.79 -24.52
C VAL A 82 -15.14 4.92 -23.61
N LEU A 83 -15.03 3.62 -23.90
CA LEU A 83 -14.24 2.69 -23.11
C LEU A 83 -12.74 2.94 -23.21
N ASP A 84 -12.24 3.31 -24.39
CA ASP A 84 -10.82 3.63 -24.61
C ASP A 84 -10.44 4.91 -23.84
N ALA A 85 -11.27 5.96 -23.93
CA ALA A 85 -11.08 7.19 -23.16
C ALA A 85 -11.12 6.94 -21.64
N ALA A 86 -12.10 6.17 -21.17
CA ALA A 86 -12.22 5.81 -19.76
C ALA A 86 -11.01 4.99 -19.28
N HIS A 87 -10.52 4.05 -20.09
CA HIS A 87 -9.32 3.27 -19.75
C HIS A 87 -8.08 4.14 -19.64
N ASP A 88 -7.85 5.05 -20.58
CA ASP A 88 -6.71 5.96 -20.56
C ASP A 88 -6.73 6.86 -19.32
N GLU A 89 -7.91 7.37 -18.95
CA GLU A 89 -8.08 8.28 -17.82
C GLU A 89 -7.94 7.55 -16.48
N LEU A 90 -8.58 6.38 -16.33
CA LEU A 90 -8.40 5.50 -15.17
C LEU A 90 -6.93 5.04 -15.03
N HIS A 91 -6.25 4.74 -16.14
CA HIS A 91 -4.84 4.37 -16.13
C HIS A 91 -3.96 5.53 -15.66
N SER A 92 -4.19 6.74 -16.17
CA SER A 92 -3.48 7.96 -15.78
C SER A 92 -3.62 8.24 -14.28
N CYS A 93 -4.86 8.19 -13.75
CA CYS A 93 -5.13 8.34 -12.32
C CYS A 93 -4.46 7.22 -11.50
N GLY A 94 -4.53 5.97 -11.98
CA GLY A 94 -3.97 4.80 -11.31
C GLY A 94 -2.45 4.80 -11.20
N VAL A 95 -1.73 5.34 -12.19
CA VAL A 95 -0.26 5.45 -12.16
C VAL A 95 0.21 6.36 -11.01
N VAL A 96 -0.50 7.46 -10.74
CA VAL A 96 -0.16 8.37 -9.63
C VAL A 96 -0.35 7.69 -8.28
N ALA A 97 -1.46 6.96 -8.11
CA ALA A 97 -1.74 6.18 -6.90
C ALA A 97 -0.71 5.05 -6.70
N ALA A 98 -0.34 4.36 -7.78
CA ALA A 98 0.66 3.29 -7.75
C ALA A 98 2.07 3.82 -7.42
N HIS A 99 2.48 4.95 -8.01
CA HIS A 99 3.77 5.58 -7.73
C HIS A 99 3.92 5.90 -6.25
N THR A 100 2.91 6.53 -5.66
CA THR A 100 2.97 6.90 -4.23
C THR A 100 2.89 5.68 -3.31
N SER A 101 2.09 4.68 -3.68
CA SER A 101 2.07 3.39 -2.97
C SER A 101 3.45 2.71 -2.98
N ALA A 102 4.16 2.76 -4.10
CA ALA A 102 5.51 2.23 -4.22
C ALA A 102 6.52 3.00 -3.36
N GLU A 103 6.41 4.33 -3.26
CA GLU A 103 7.23 5.13 -2.35
C GLU A 103 7.00 4.75 -0.88
N ILE A 104 5.75 4.57 -0.46
CA ILE A 104 5.42 4.14 0.90
C ILE A 104 5.98 2.74 1.19
N ALA A 105 5.80 1.80 0.26
CA ALA A 105 6.35 0.45 0.40
C ALA A 105 7.88 0.47 0.49
N SER A 106 8.54 1.35 -0.29
CA SER A 106 9.99 1.55 -0.25
C SER A 106 10.43 2.12 1.11
N ASP A 107 9.76 3.16 1.63
CA ASP A 107 10.02 3.75 2.94
C ASP A 107 9.91 2.70 4.07
N VAL A 108 8.85 1.90 4.04
CA VAL A 108 8.61 0.81 5.02
C VAL A 108 9.69 -0.27 4.91
N ASN A 109 10.06 -0.66 3.69
CA ASN A 109 11.09 -1.66 3.46
C ASN A 109 12.47 -1.17 3.93
N GLN A 110 12.85 0.06 3.60
CA GLN A 110 14.11 0.67 4.03
C GLN A 110 14.20 0.75 5.56
N ALA A 111 13.12 1.20 6.22
CA ALA A 111 13.08 1.26 7.68
C ALA A 111 13.18 -0.14 8.31
N THR A 112 12.49 -1.13 7.74
CA THR A 112 12.54 -2.52 8.20
C THR A 112 13.94 -3.09 8.08
N GLN A 113 14.61 -2.90 6.93
CA GLN A 113 15.98 -3.35 6.73
C GLN A 113 16.94 -2.70 7.72
N GLN A 114 16.85 -1.38 7.92
CA GLN A 114 17.70 -0.66 8.88
C GLN A 114 17.62 -1.27 10.29
N LEU A 115 16.44 -1.76 10.69
CA LEU A 115 16.23 -2.34 12.01
C LEU A 115 16.64 -3.78 12.12
N VAL A 116 16.37 -4.59 11.10
CA VAL A 116 16.82 -5.98 11.09
C VAL A 116 18.35 -6.01 11.15
N TYR A 117 19.03 -5.22 10.30
CA TYR A 117 20.49 -5.14 10.32
C TYR A 117 21.02 -4.49 11.61
N GLY A 118 20.36 -3.43 12.11
CA GLY A 118 20.74 -2.76 13.35
C GLY A 118 20.60 -3.66 14.58
N GLY A 119 19.48 -4.37 14.69
CA GLY A 119 19.18 -5.33 15.74
C GLY A 119 20.09 -6.55 15.70
N TYR A 120 20.37 -7.09 14.50
CA TYR A 120 21.35 -8.16 14.32
C TYR A 120 22.75 -7.74 14.80
N ASN A 121 23.21 -6.55 14.42
CA ASN A 121 24.50 -6.03 14.86
C ASN A 121 24.57 -5.80 16.38
N LEU A 122 23.47 -5.34 16.98
CA LEU A 122 23.35 -5.23 18.44
C LEU A 122 23.44 -6.59 19.13
N GLY A 123 22.67 -7.57 18.66
CA GLY A 123 22.68 -8.94 19.21
C GLY A 123 24.07 -9.57 19.12
N ARG A 124 24.75 -9.42 17.97
CA ARG A 124 26.14 -9.90 17.83
C ARG A 124 27.10 -9.21 18.79
N THR A 125 26.95 -7.91 19.00
CA THR A 125 27.80 -7.16 19.94
C THR A 125 27.55 -7.62 21.37
N TYR A 126 26.29 -7.83 21.76
CA TYR A 126 25.94 -8.37 23.07
C TYR A 126 26.56 -9.74 23.31
N GLN A 127 26.39 -10.68 22.36
CA GLN A 127 26.98 -12.02 22.44
C GLN A 127 28.51 -11.96 22.56
N LYS A 128 29.15 -11.08 21.78
CA LYS A 128 30.60 -10.86 21.87
C LYS A 128 31.01 -10.32 23.24
N CYS A 129 30.26 -9.37 23.80
CA CYS A 129 30.53 -8.83 25.13
C CYS A 129 30.36 -9.89 26.22
N GLN A 130 29.35 -10.76 26.10
CA GLN A 130 29.10 -11.84 27.05
C GLN A 130 30.18 -12.94 27.00
N ALA A 131 30.78 -13.17 25.83
CA ALA A 131 31.86 -14.13 25.67
C ALA A 131 33.18 -13.73 26.35
N TYR A 132 33.36 -12.45 26.74
CA TYR A 132 34.56 -12.03 27.46
C TYR A 132 34.58 -12.57 28.89
N LYS A 133 35.62 -13.35 29.21
CA LYS A 133 35.87 -13.85 30.58
C LYS A 133 36.43 -12.76 31.51
N ASN A 134 37.11 -11.76 30.96
CA ASN A 134 37.68 -10.65 31.73
C ASN A 134 36.60 -9.61 32.04
N THR A 135 36.37 -9.33 33.33
CA THR A 135 35.32 -8.43 33.82
C THR A 135 35.47 -6.99 33.32
N VAL A 136 36.69 -6.47 33.22
CA VAL A 136 36.96 -5.09 32.75
C VAL A 136 36.68 -4.96 31.26
N LEU A 137 37.14 -5.92 30.46
CA LEU A 137 36.83 -5.98 29.02
C LEU A 137 35.34 -6.18 28.77
N LYS A 138 34.67 -7.00 29.58
CA LYS A 138 33.22 -7.19 29.55
C LYS A 138 32.48 -5.90 29.85
N GLN A 139 32.84 -5.17 30.90
CA GLN A 139 32.22 -3.89 31.26
C GLN A 139 32.42 -2.81 30.19
N SER A 140 33.65 -2.66 29.70
CA SER A 140 33.96 -1.72 28.61
C SER A 140 33.19 -2.06 27.32
N CYS A 141 33.10 -3.35 26.97
CA CYS A 141 32.32 -3.82 25.84
C CYS A 141 30.81 -3.54 26.03
N MET A 142 30.27 -3.83 27.21
CA MET A 142 28.86 -3.56 27.52
C MET A 142 28.54 -2.07 27.46
N ALA A 143 29.44 -1.19 27.89
CA ALA A 143 29.28 0.26 27.73
C ALA A 143 29.17 0.65 26.23
N LYS A 144 30.02 0.10 25.37
CA LYS A 144 29.93 0.30 23.91
C LYS A 144 28.61 -0.24 23.33
N PHE A 145 28.17 -1.40 23.81
CA PHE A 145 26.88 -1.98 23.43
C PHE A 145 25.71 -1.05 23.79
N TYR A 146 25.69 -0.46 24.99
CA TYR A 146 24.62 0.48 25.38
C TYR A 146 24.60 1.76 24.55
N ILE A 147 25.77 2.28 24.18
CA ILE A 147 25.87 3.43 23.27
C ILE A 147 25.29 3.07 21.90
N GLN A 148 25.69 1.92 21.34
CA GLN A 148 25.13 1.42 20.07
C GLN A 148 23.62 1.18 20.17
N GLY A 149 23.14 0.66 21.29
CA GLY A 149 21.72 0.42 21.55
C GLY A 149 20.92 1.72 21.57
N SER A 150 21.47 2.77 22.18
CA SER A 150 20.84 4.08 22.23
C SER A 150 20.74 4.73 20.84
N VAL A 151 21.81 4.66 20.04
CA VAL A 151 21.81 5.17 18.65
C VAL A 151 20.81 4.41 17.79
N TYR A 152 20.75 3.08 17.93
CA TYR A 152 19.76 2.25 17.25
C TYR A 152 18.33 2.69 17.59
N LEU A 153 18.00 2.87 18.87
CA LEU A 153 16.66 3.27 19.31
C LEU A 153 16.27 4.67 18.80
N ILE A 154 17.20 5.61 18.78
CA ILE A 154 16.96 6.96 18.23
C ILE A 154 16.61 6.88 16.74
N ASN A 155 17.43 6.17 15.97
CA ASN A 155 17.20 5.99 14.53
C ASN A 155 15.89 5.26 14.28
N ALA A 156 15.59 4.22 15.05
CA ALA A 156 14.36 3.47 14.96
C ALA A 156 13.12 4.34 15.16
N ARG A 157 13.10 5.13 16.24
CA ARG A 157 11.99 6.05 16.55
C ARG A 157 11.83 7.12 15.48
N TYR A 158 12.93 7.61 14.92
CA TYR A 158 12.89 8.57 13.82
C TYR A 158 12.27 7.94 12.57
N SER A 159 12.71 6.74 12.16
CA SER A 159 12.13 6.02 11.03
C SER A 159 10.65 5.71 11.24
N ILE A 160 10.25 5.27 12.44
CA ILE A 160 8.82 5.07 12.80
C ILE A 160 8.03 6.37 12.64
N LYS A 161 8.57 7.50 13.10
CA LYS A 161 7.89 8.80 13.00
C LYS A 161 7.72 9.22 11.54
N THR A 162 8.74 9.02 10.72
CA THR A 162 8.68 9.30 9.28
C THR A 162 7.65 8.42 8.59
N ILE A 163 7.64 7.11 8.87
CA ILE A 163 6.63 6.21 8.31
C ILE A 163 5.24 6.62 8.78
N LYS A 164 5.01 6.84 10.08
CA LYS A 164 3.71 7.31 10.60
C LYS A 164 3.26 8.60 9.92
N LYS A 165 4.18 9.53 9.63
CA LYS A 165 3.86 10.74 8.88
C LYS A 165 3.48 10.42 7.42
N SER A 166 4.27 9.59 6.75
CA SER A 166 3.99 9.11 5.39
C SER A 166 2.61 8.44 5.31
N THR A 167 2.33 7.53 6.24
CA THR A 167 1.07 6.79 6.37
C THR A 167 -0.12 7.66 6.80
N ASN A 168 0.06 8.67 7.65
CA ASN A 168 -1.07 9.47 8.14
C ASN A 168 -1.34 10.73 7.30
N GLU A 169 -0.38 11.22 6.53
CA GLU A 169 -0.53 12.45 5.74
C GLU A 169 -0.51 12.18 4.25
N ARG A 170 0.38 11.30 3.75
CA ARG A 170 0.54 11.07 2.30
C ARG A 170 -0.48 10.06 1.76
N ILE A 171 -0.77 9.01 2.52
CA ILE A 171 -1.83 8.04 2.14
C ILE A 171 -3.19 8.72 1.99
N PRO A 172 -3.71 9.52 2.95
CA PRO A 172 -5.03 10.13 2.79
C PRO A 172 -5.09 11.20 1.69
N ALA A 173 -3.97 11.87 1.39
CA ALA A 173 -3.89 12.83 0.29
C ALA A 173 -3.98 12.12 -1.07
N VAL A 174 -3.27 11.01 -1.25
CA VAL A 174 -3.37 10.18 -2.46
C VAL A 174 -4.73 9.52 -2.57
N PHE A 175 -5.31 9.11 -1.43
CA PHE A 175 -6.67 8.62 -1.42
C PHE A 175 -7.64 9.71 -1.87
N SER A 176 -7.59 10.91 -1.30
CA SER A 176 -8.46 12.02 -1.73
C SER A 176 -8.30 12.33 -3.23
N ASP A 177 -7.08 12.44 -3.72
CA ASP A 177 -6.81 12.89 -5.10
C ASP A 177 -7.01 11.77 -6.12
N GLY A 178 -6.51 10.57 -5.82
CA GLY A 178 -6.64 9.37 -6.66
C GLY A 178 -8.07 8.86 -6.70
N ASN A 179 -8.76 8.80 -5.56
CA ASN A 179 -10.16 8.39 -5.49
C ASN A 179 -11.06 9.39 -6.21
N ALA A 180 -10.84 10.70 -6.03
CA ALA A 180 -11.60 11.70 -6.78
C ALA A 180 -11.35 11.57 -8.29
N CYS A 181 -10.11 11.37 -8.73
CA CYS A 181 -9.75 11.20 -10.13
C CYS A 181 -10.40 9.95 -10.75
N THR A 182 -10.29 8.79 -10.10
CA THR A 182 -10.82 7.53 -10.66
C THR A 182 -12.33 7.44 -10.59
N HIS A 183 -12.97 7.92 -9.52
CA HIS A 183 -14.43 7.98 -9.47
C HIS A 183 -15.00 9.01 -10.44
N GLN A 184 -14.37 10.16 -10.63
CA GLN A 184 -14.82 11.13 -11.62
C GLN A 184 -14.71 10.55 -13.04
N ALA A 185 -13.58 9.93 -13.38
CA ALA A 185 -13.41 9.29 -14.68
C ALA A 185 -14.45 8.17 -14.92
N SER A 186 -14.74 7.36 -13.89
CA SER A 186 -15.78 6.34 -13.98
C SER A 186 -17.19 6.93 -14.10
N GLU A 187 -17.53 7.97 -13.33
CA GLU A 187 -18.83 8.65 -13.42
C GLU A 187 -19.05 9.26 -14.81
N GLU A 188 -18.04 9.92 -15.38
CA GLU A 188 -18.11 10.48 -16.73
C GLU A 188 -18.31 9.39 -17.80
N ALA A 189 -17.61 8.26 -17.66
CA ALA A 189 -17.76 7.11 -18.55
C ALA A 189 -19.15 6.46 -18.45
N ILE A 190 -19.68 6.29 -17.23
CA ILE A 190 -21.02 5.75 -17.00
C ILE A 190 -22.08 6.67 -17.61
N LEU A 191 -21.95 7.99 -17.45
CA LEU A 191 -22.87 8.95 -18.07
C LEU A 191 -22.86 8.85 -19.61
N ALA A 192 -21.69 8.62 -20.20
CA ALA A 192 -21.57 8.41 -21.65
C ALA A 192 -22.18 7.07 -22.09
N ILE A 193 -22.01 6.00 -21.30
CA ILE A 193 -22.65 4.69 -21.51
C ILE A 193 -24.18 4.79 -21.39
N ASP A 194 -24.70 5.58 -20.45
CA ASP A 194 -26.12 5.84 -20.30
C ASP A 194 -26.72 6.55 -21.52
N GLU A 195 -25.97 7.46 -22.13
CA GLU A 195 -26.40 8.12 -23.36
C GLU A 195 -26.43 7.15 -24.56
N ILE A 196 -25.50 6.19 -24.61
CA ILE A 196 -25.54 5.07 -25.56
C ILE A 196 -26.78 4.22 -25.32
N ASN A 197 -27.09 3.90 -24.06
CA ASN A 197 -28.29 3.14 -23.71
C ASN A 197 -29.59 3.82 -24.19
N ARG A 198 -29.69 5.15 -24.02
CA ARG A 198 -30.82 5.93 -24.54
C ARG A 198 -30.87 5.92 -26.08
N SER A 199 -29.72 5.93 -26.74
CA SER A 199 -29.63 5.83 -28.20
C SER A 199 -30.11 4.48 -28.71
N ILE A 200 -29.78 3.39 -28.00
CA ILE A 200 -30.29 2.05 -28.28
C ILE A 200 -31.82 2.02 -28.06
N ASP A 201 -32.34 2.59 -26.97
CA ASP A 201 -33.80 2.68 -26.73
C ASP A 201 -34.53 3.39 -27.88
N ALA A 202 -33.96 4.49 -28.36
CA ALA A 202 -34.52 5.25 -29.48
C ALA A 202 -34.46 4.47 -30.80
N CYS A 203 -33.46 3.60 -30.99
CA CYS A 203 -33.39 2.68 -32.13
C CYS A 203 -34.47 1.60 -32.03
N VAL A 204 -34.60 0.96 -30.87
CA VAL A 204 -35.60 -0.09 -30.62
C VAL A 204 -37.02 0.45 -30.78
N ALA A 205 -37.31 1.68 -30.35
CA ALA A 205 -38.63 2.29 -30.50
C ALA A 205 -39.01 2.62 -31.97
N LYS A 206 -38.04 2.61 -32.89
CA LYS A 206 -38.24 2.86 -34.33
C LYS A 206 -38.27 1.59 -35.17
N ALA A 207 -37.88 0.45 -34.60
CA ALA A 207 -37.88 -0.87 -35.23
C ALA A 207 -39.28 -1.52 -35.14
#